data_AF-A0A3B3RD56-F1
#
_entry.id   AF-A0A3B3RD56-F1
#
_cell.length_a   1.000
_cell.length_b   1.000
_cell.length_c   1.000
_cell.angle_alpha   90.00
_cell.angle_beta   90.00
_cell.angle_gamma   90.00
#
_symmetry.space_group_name_H-M   'P 1'
#
loop_
_entity.id
_entity.type
_entity.pdbx_description
1 polymer ?
#
loop_
_entity_poly.entity_id
_entity_poly.type
_entity_poly.pdbx_seq_one_letter_code
_entity_poly.pdbx_strand_id
1 'polypeptide(L)'
;MPGFSLLCCTQESKQMPGGWFKASMRLFRLAHRLANATLWSFPHNPLFFRTLSVSPTVFLPQPFSLFPLLYSKYCTSFTHNSSFKSCRCSLCLVLFPDFFSVSSAFCHTIQSPITMTLSDVLGVLEQLAPLSLAEPWDNVGLLVEPSRPHPIQTILLTNDLTMAVMEEAVDMSCDLIISYHPPLFRPFKRLVQKDWKQQLAIRALEAGIAVYSPHTSLDSVKGGINDWLIGGVGSGSVSVLHQAVSSAPVCHKLEFTVRNHEELNTVLAELKEREAGRTFKFNAARPDSDMYSVSMSCIDSELTGVVQILSKHLLACQSLNILPASKPPLPGCGQGRRSILDEPISVAAAVDRVKAHLGLSHVRLALGTQQTLESTVSTVAVCAGSGSSVLQGVKADLCITGEMSHHEVLDTVAAGTSVILCDHSNSERGFLSVLRERLAVHLPESVSIRLSQKDRDPLEVV
;
A
#
# COMPACT_ATOMS: atom_id res chain seq x y z
N MET A 1 -40.55 25.99 55.32
CA MET A 1 -41.09 27.19 54.63
C MET A 1 -40.36 27.34 53.30
N PRO A 2 -41.08 27.52 52.19
CA PRO A 2 -40.58 27.34 50.82
C PRO A 2 -40.22 28.68 50.15
N GLY A 3 -39.50 28.62 49.01
CA GLY A 3 -39.10 29.81 48.27
C GLY A 3 -38.79 29.57 46.80
N PHE A 4 -39.86 29.37 46.02
CA PHE A 4 -40.06 29.72 44.61
C PHE A 4 -39.41 28.93 43.45
N SER A 5 -40.33 28.32 42.71
CA SER A 5 -40.33 27.88 41.32
C SER A 5 -40.18 29.02 40.30
N LEU A 6 -39.73 28.70 39.07
CA LEU A 6 -40.51 29.01 37.86
C LEU A 6 -40.08 28.11 36.68
N LEU A 7 -41.05 27.37 36.13
CA LEU A 7 -41.05 26.81 34.79
C LEU A 7 -41.11 27.95 33.76
N CYS A 8 -40.51 27.79 32.58
CA CYS A 8 -41.29 27.74 31.34
C CYS A 8 -40.50 27.18 30.15
N CYS A 9 -41.21 26.37 29.38
CA CYS A 9 -40.89 25.79 28.09
C CYS A 9 -41.20 26.81 26.98
N THR A 10 -40.44 26.84 25.87
CA THR A 10 -40.99 26.93 24.50
C THR A 10 -39.91 26.88 23.41
N GLN A 11 -40.11 25.89 22.52
CA GLN A 11 -40.02 25.91 21.05
C GLN A 11 -38.71 26.25 20.29
N GLU A 12 -38.33 25.23 19.52
CA GLU A 12 -37.80 25.21 18.15
C GLU A 12 -37.87 26.52 17.35
N SER A 13 -36.75 26.86 16.72
CA SER A 13 -36.77 27.41 15.35
C SER A 13 -35.57 26.89 14.55
N LYS A 14 -35.90 26.29 13.40
CA LYS A 14 -34.98 25.95 12.31
C LYS A 14 -34.51 27.23 11.62
N GLN A 15 -33.21 27.37 11.33
CA GLN A 15 -32.69 27.78 10.01
C GLN A 15 -31.15 27.87 9.99
N MET A 16 -30.54 27.05 9.14
CA MET A 16 -29.27 27.34 8.43
C MET A 16 -29.61 27.92 7.04
N PRO A 17 -28.67 28.46 6.22
CA PRO A 17 -27.21 28.47 6.33
C PRO A 17 -26.53 29.84 6.05
N GLY A 18 -25.28 29.98 6.48
CA GLY A 18 -24.43 31.10 6.08
C GLY A 18 -22.96 30.77 6.29
N GLY A 19 -22.29 30.33 5.22
CA GLY A 19 -20.84 30.37 5.12
C GLY A 19 -20.33 31.82 5.14
N TRP A 20 -19.00 31.97 5.10
CA TRP A 20 -18.21 33.21 5.22
C TRP A 20 -17.82 33.56 6.66
N PHE A 21 -16.76 32.92 7.18
CA PHE A 21 -15.69 33.59 7.93
C PHE A 21 -14.49 32.62 8.12
N LYS A 22 -13.69 32.45 7.06
CA LYS A 22 -12.30 31.97 7.15
C LYS A 22 -11.39 33.05 6.59
N ALA A 23 -11.04 34.03 7.41
CA ALA A 23 -9.85 34.86 7.29
C ALA A 23 -9.85 35.87 8.45
N SER A 24 -9.25 35.51 9.59
CA SER A 24 -8.63 36.42 10.58
C SER A 24 -8.30 35.68 11.86
N MET A 25 -7.26 34.83 11.84
CA MET A 25 -6.55 34.39 13.06
C MET A 25 -5.14 33.89 12.70
N ARG A 26 -4.39 34.72 11.97
CA ARG A 26 -2.93 34.63 11.80
C ARG A 26 -2.36 36.04 11.73
N LEU A 27 -2.54 36.79 12.80
CA LEU A 27 -1.93 38.12 12.98
C LEU A 27 -1.97 38.53 14.46
N PHE A 28 -1.57 37.64 15.36
CA PHE A 28 -1.25 37.99 16.75
C PHE A 28 -0.33 36.92 17.34
N ARG A 29 0.96 37.00 17.00
CA ARG A 29 2.14 36.44 17.69
C ARG A 29 3.39 36.66 16.83
N LEU A 30 3.70 37.93 16.56
CA LEU A 30 5.00 38.34 16.03
C LEU A 30 5.31 39.77 16.50
N ALA A 31 5.30 39.98 17.81
CA ALA A 31 5.72 41.24 18.45
C ALA A 31 6.05 40.99 19.92
N HIS A 32 7.12 40.23 20.19
CA HIS A 32 7.92 40.43 21.40
C HIS A 32 9.25 39.68 21.26
N ARG A 33 10.35 40.39 21.53
CA ARG A 33 11.75 39.94 21.68
C ARG A 33 12.64 39.98 20.43
N LEU A 34 12.76 41.19 19.85
CA LEU A 34 14.05 41.71 19.39
C LEU A 34 14.16 43.18 19.84
N ALA A 35 14.77 43.41 21.00
CA ALA A 35 15.31 44.69 21.42
C ALA A 35 16.25 44.43 22.61
N ASN A 36 17.56 44.40 22.34
CA ASN A 36 18.63 45.00 23.17
C ASN A 36 20.00 44.51 22.66
N ALA A 37 20.60 45.32 21.80
CA ALA A 37 22.05 45.57 21.83
C ALA A 37 22.27 46.68 22.89
N THR A 38 23.37 46.85 23.62
CA THR A 38 24.80 46.83 23.24
C THR A 38 25.67 47.00 24.52
N LEU A 39 26.93 46.49 24.49
CA LEU A 39 28.17 47.08 25.06
C LEU A 39 28.44 47.07 26.60
N TRP A 40 29.42 46.28 27.09
CA TRP A 40 30.84 46.65 27.38
C TRP A 40 31.60 45.62 28.28
N SER A 41 32.92 45.53 28.03
CA SER A 41 34.04 45.17 28.94
C SER A 41 34.64 43.74 28.95
N PHE A 42 35.89 43.65 28.48
CA PHE A 42 36.92 42.63 28.75
C PHE A 42 37.56 42.84 30.15
N PRO A 43 38.30 41.85 30.74
CA PRO A 43 39.76 41.75 30.54
C PRO A 43 40.39 40.32 30.46
N HIS A 44 41.49 40.24 29.67
CA HIS A 44 42.76 39.47 29.79
C HIS A 44 42.82 38.02 30.37
N ASN A 45 43.17 36.96 29.60
CA ASN A 45 44.51 36.42 29.14
C ASN A 45 45.11 35.33 30.09
N PRO A 46 46.06 34.43 29.69
CA PRO A 46 46.20 33.54 28.52
C PRO A 46 46.72 32.09 28.85
N LEU A 47 47.02 31.30 27.80
CA LEU A 47 48.00 30.18 27.66
C LEU A 47 47.50 28.72 27.73
N PHE A 48 47.46 28.03 26.58
CA PHE A 48 48.51 27.08 26.16
C PHE A 48 48.23 26.56 24.72
N PHE A 49 49.11 26.91 23.79
CA PHE A 49 49.23 26.26 22.48
C PHE A 49 50.25 25.12 22.61
N ARG A 50 49.96 23.96 22.01
CA ARG A 50 50.99 22.99 21.61
C ARG A 50 50.78 22.64 20.14
N THR A 51 51.69 23.16 19.33
CA THR A 51 51.99 22.75 17.96
C THR A 51 52.77 21.44 17.98
N LEU A 52 52.54 20.57 17.00
CA LEU A 52 53.57 19.66 16.48
C LEU A 52 53.32 19.39 15.00
N SER A 53 54.42 19.47 14.25
CA SER A 53 54.53 19.51 12.80
C SER A 53 54.76 18.12 12.18
N VAL A 54 54.11 17.92 11.03
CA VAL A 54 54.61 17.37 9.74
C VAL A 54 55.69 16.28 9.74
N SER A 55 55.38 15.15 9.09
CA SER A 55 56.22 14.50 8.06
C SER A 55 55.39 13.53 7.20
N PRO A 56 55.49 13.55 5.85
CA PRO A 56 54.79 12.62 4.97
C PRO A 56 55.73 11.46 4.57
N THR A 57 55.26 10.22 4.71
CA THR A 57 55.99 9.05 4.19
C THR A 57 55.24 8.49 2.99
N VAL A 58 55.88 8.64 1.84
CA VAL A 58 55.53 8.07 0.54
C VAL A 58 55.77 6.55 0.58
N PHE A 59 54.77 5.75 0.21
CA PHE A 59 54.97 4.35 -0.16
C PHE A 59 54.53 4.15 -1.61
N LEU A 60 55.52 3.93 -2.48
CA LEU A 60 55.37 3.38 -3.83
C LEU A 60 55.24 1.84 -3.73
N PRO A 61 54.45 1.18 -4.59
CA PRO A 61 54.48 -0.28 -4.71
C PRO A 61 55.56 -0.71 -5.73
N GLN A 62 56.30 -1.78 -5.41
CA GLN A 62 57.15 -2.52 -6.34
C GLN A 62 56.42 -3.80 -6.81
N PRO A 63 56.69 -4.30 -8.04
CA PRO A 63 55.95 -5.40 -8.68
C PRO A 63 56.69 -6.75 -8.59
N PHE A 64 55.95 -7.86 -8.52
CA PHE A 64 56.47 -9.22 -8.75
C PHE A 64 55.40 -10.07 -9.46
N SER A 65 55.60 -10.36 -10.75
CA SER A 65 55.93 -11.68 -11.37
C SER A 65 54.76 -12.69 -11.43
N LEU A 66 54.11 -12.92 -12.57
CA LEU A 66 54.45 -13.80 -13.72
C LEU A 66 54.48 -15.33 -13.43
N PHE A 67 53.39 -16.00 -13.89
CA PHE A 67 53.28 -17.35 -14.53
C PHE A 67 53.50 -18.65 -13.70
N PRO A 68 52.98 -19.85 -14.12
CA PRO A 68 52.56 -20.20 -15.49
C PRO A 68 51.23 -20.96 -15.70
N LEU A 69 50.75 -20.80 -16.94
CA LEU A 69 49.91 -21.71 -17.72
C LEU A 69 50.58 -23.07 -17.94
N LEU A 70 49.80 -24.15 -17.88
CA LEU A 70 50.10 -25.42 -18.56
C LEU A 70 49.11 -25.64 -19.71
N TYR A 71 49.72 -25.80 -20.89
CA TYR A 71 49.21 -26.15 -22.20
C TYR A 71 48.61 -27.57 -22.25
N SER A 72 47.65 -27.81 -23.14
CA SER A 72 47.91 -28.65 -24.33
C SER A 72 46.69 -28.75 -25.28
N LYS A 73 46.86 -28.16 -26.48
CA LYS A 73 46.65 -28.70 -27.85
C LYS A 73 45.35 -29.49 -28.12
N TYR A 74 44.58 -29.19 -29.18
CA TYR A 74 45.03 -29.25 -30.58
C TYR A 74 44.23 -28.33 -31.52
N CYS A 75 44.96 -27.72 -32.46
CA CYS A 75 44.48 -27.12 -33.70
C CYS A 75 43.79 -28.15 -34.61
N THR A 76 42.82 -27.72 -35.43
CA THR A 76 43.06 -27.40 -36.85
C THR A 76 41.81 -26.79 -37.50
N SER A 77 42.08 -25.74 -38.27
CA SER A 77 41.24 -25.05 -39.25
C SER A 77 40.87 -25.95 -40.44
N PHE A 78 39.70 -25.73 -41.06
CA PHE A 78 39.60 -25.37 -42.49
C PHE A 78 38.18 -24.99 -42.91
N THR A 79 38.13 -24.27 -44.02
CA THR A 79 37.05 -23.51 -44.65
C THR A 79 36.23 -24.32 -45.68
N HIS A 80 35.17 -23.67 -46.18
CA HIS A 80 34.41 -23.90 -47.43
C HIS A 80 33.17 -24.81 -47.44
N ASN A 81 32.01 -24.14 -47.46
CA ASN A 81 31.03 -24.01 -48.54
C ASN A 81 30.47 -25.25 -49.28
N SER A 82 29.16 -25.12 -49.56
CA SER A 82 28.34 -25.69 -50.65
C SER A 82 27.64 -27.06 -50.50
N SER A 83 26.30 -26.95 -50.53
CA SER A 83 25.35 -27.72 -51.34
C SER A 83 25.08 -29.19 -51.02
N PHE A 84 23.93 -29.45 -50.37
CA PHE A 84 23.26 -30.75 -50.39
C PHE A 84 22.18 -30.78 -51.48
N LYS A 85 22.40 -31.61 -52.51
CA LYS A 85 21.36 -32.15 -53.39
C LYS A 85 21.06 -33.59 -52.97
N SER A 86 19.77 -33.88 -52.90
CA SER A 86 19.15 -35.19 -52.72
C SER A 86 19.59 -36.21 -53.78
N CYS A 87 19.87 -37.45 -53.37
CA CYS A 87 19.52 -38.63 -54.15
C CYS A 87 19.47 -39.89 -53.30
N ARG A 88 18.42 -40.69 -53.58
CA ARG A 88 18.10 -41.99 -52.99
C ARG A 88 19.01 -43.08 -53.57
N CYS A 89 19.36 -44.07 -52.75
CA CYS A 89 19.58 -45.45 -53.22
C CYS A 89 19.32 -46.45 -52.10
N SER A 90 18.41 -47.38 -52.37
CA SER A 90 18.18 -48.62 -51.62
C SER A 90 19.28 -49.63 -51.93
N LEU A 91 19.73 -50.41 -50.93
CA LEU A 91 20.09 -51.81 -51.15
C LEU A 91 19.97 -52.64 -49.87
N CYS A 92 19.59 -53.90 -50.10
CA CYS A 92 19.14 -54.98 -49.23
C CYS A 92 20.03 -55.42 -48.05
N LEU A 93 19.32 -55.75 -46.94
CA LEU A 93 19.38 -56.99 -46.14
C LEU A 93 20.74 -57.57 -45.71
N VAL A 94 21.02 -57.49 -44.41
CA VAL A 94 21.48 -58.64 -43.60
C VAL A 94 20.82 -58.57 -42.22
N LEU A 95 20.12 -59.64 -41.87
CA LEU A 95 19.47 -59.87 -40.57
C LEU A 95 20.48 -60.42 -39.57
N PHE A 96 20.62 -59.78 -38.40
CA PHE A 96 20.98 -60.43 -37.15
C PHE A 96 20.21 -59.74 -36.00
N PRO A 97 19.62 -60.50 -35.07
CA PRO A 97 18.90 -59.93 -33.93
C PRO A 97 19.91 -59.57 -32.84
N ASP A 98 19.72 -58.40 -32.21
CA ASP A 98 19.74 -58.24 -30.74
C ASP A 98 20.01 -56.77 -30.34
N PHE A 99 19.09 -56.26 -29.53
CA PHE A 99 19.24 -55.13 -28.60
C PHE A 99 19.84 -53.81 -29.10
N PHE A 100 18.97 -52.93 -29.62
CA PHE A 100 19.18 -51.48 -29.55
C PHE A 100 18.14 -50.86 -28.60
N SER A 101 18.60 -50.46 -27.42
CA SER A 101 17.89 -49.50 -26.58
C SER A 101 17.93 -48.15 -27.28
N VAL A 102 16.76 -47.58 -27.54
CA VAL A 102 16.61 -46.22 -28.07
C VAL A 102 17.04 -45.26 -26.96
N SER A 103 18.29 -44.83 -26.96
CA SER A 103 18.63 -43.56 -26.30
C SER A 103 17.99 -42.46 -27.14
N SER A 104 16.77 -42.07 -26.76
CA SER A 104 16.30 -40.74 -27.09
C SER A 104 17.30 -39.79 -26.45
N ALA A 105 18.07 -39.09 -27.29
CA ALA A 105 18.75 -37.90 -26.83
C ALA A 105 17.65 -36.91 -26.45
N PHE A 106 17.26 -36.92 -25.17
CA PHE A 106 16.56 -35.82 -24.57
C PHE A 106 17.50 -34.62 -24.71
N CYS A 107 17.28 -33.88 -25.79
CA CYS A 107 17.72 -32.50 -25.87
C CYS A 107 16.91 -31.78 -24.78
N HIS A 108 17.40 -31.81 -23.55
CA HIS A 108 16.97 -30.88 -22.54
C HIS A 108 17.35 -29.51 -23.08
N THR A 109 16.38 -28.85 -23.70
CA THR A 109 16.40 -27.40 -23.82
C THR A 109 16.56 -26.91 -22.39
N ILE A 110 17.78 -26.53 -22.02
CA ILE A 110 18.02 -25.78 -20.79
C ILE A 110 17.25 -24.48 -21.01
N GLN A 111 16.01 -24.43 -20.53
CA GLN A 111 15.31 -23.17 -20.42
C GLN A 111 16.17 -22.30 -19.52
N SER A 112 16.71 -21.22 -20.08
CA SER A 112 17.36 -20.18 -19.30
C SER A 112 16.43 -19.84 -18.12
N PRO A 113 16.96 -19.72 -16.89
CA PRO A 113 16.13 -19.40 -15.74
C PRO A 113 15.31 -18.15 -16.05
N ILE A 114 14.00 -18.21 -15.80
CA ILE A 114 13.12 -17.05 -15.97
C ILE A 114 13.63 -15.97 -15.03
N THR A 115 14.24 -14.93 -15.61
CA THR A 115 14.72 -13.77 -14.87
C THR A 115 13.57 -12.79 -14.71
N MET A 116 13.18 -12.51 -13.46
CA MET A 116 12.15 -11.51 -13.17
C MET A 116 12.76 -10.11 -13.23
N THR A 117 12.14 -9.21 -13.96
CA THR A 117 12.46 -7.77 -13.88
C THR A 117 11.74 -7.13 -12.70
N LEU A 118 12.15 -5.92 -12.31
CA LEU A 118 11.43 -5.15 -11.29
C LEU A 118 9.95 -4.96 -11.68
N SER A 119 9.67 -4.65 -12.95
CA SER A 119 8.30 -4.48 -13.44
C SER A 119 7.45 -5.75 -13.29
N ASP A 120 8.03 -6.93 -13.49
CA ASP A 120 7.30 -8.20 -13.35
C ASP A 120 6.91 -8.44 -11.89
N VAL A 121 7.85 -8.20 -10.97
CA VAL A 121 7.60 -8.33 -9.52
C VAL A 121 6.57 -7.31 -9.03
N LEU A 122 6.65 -6.06 -9.50
CA LEU A 122 5.66 -5.03 -9.19
C LEU A 122 4.26 -5.42 -9.68
N GLY A 123 4.14 -6.03 -10.87
CA GLY A 123 2.88 -6.55 -11.37
C GLY A 123 2.27 -7.63 -10.46
N VAL A 124 3.10 -8.52 -9.90
CA VAL A 124 2.66 -9.51 -8.90
C VAL A 124 2.22 -8.83 -7.61
N LEU A 125 2.97 -7.84 -7.13
CA LEU A 125 2.61 -7.10 -5.91
C LEU A 125 1.28 -6.36 -6.06
N GLU A 126 1.04 -5.72 -7.20
CA GLU A 126 -0.22 -5.05 -7.49
C GLU A 126 -1.41 -6.02 -7.66
N GLN A 127 -1.18 -7.26 -8.09
CA GLN A 127 -2.23 -8.29 -8.10
C GLN A 127 -2.61 -8.72 -6.68
N LEU A 128 -1.62 -8.83 -5.78
CA LEU A 128 -1.85 -9.21 -4.38
C LEU A 128 -2.49 -8.08 -3.57
N ALA A 129 -2.03 -6.84 -3.79
CA ALA A 129 -2.50 -5.66 -3.09
C ALA A 129 -2.59 -4.45 -4.05
N PRO A 130 -3.70 -4.32 -4.81
CA PRO A 130 -3.89 -3.22 -5.73
C PRO A 130 -3.73 -1.86 -5.05
N LEU A 131 -2.84 -1.00 -5.57
CA LEU A 131 -2.58 0.33 -5.00
C LEU A 131 -3.83 1.22 -4.95
N SER A 132 -4.83 0.93 -5.78
CA SER A 132 -6.13 1.61 -5.77
C SER A 132 -6.96 1.39 -4.51
N LEU A 133 -6.58 0.44 -3.65
CA LEU A 133 -7.19 0.17 -2.35
C LEU A 133 -6.52 0.93 -1.20
N ALA A 134 -5.41 1.63 -1.46
CA ALA A 134 -4.75 2.43 -0.46
C ALA A 134 -5.58 3.66 -0.08
N GLU A 135 -5.39 4.14 1.14
CA GLU A 135 -6.01 5.36 1.60
C GLU A 135 -5.50 6.58 0.81
N PRO A 136 -6.32 7.61 0.56
CA PRO A 136 -5.92 8.76 -0.27
C PRO A 136 -4.74 9.57 0.29
N TRP A 137 -4.46 9.47 1.59
CA TRP A 137 -3.35 10.16 2.24
C TRP A 137 -2.04 9.38 2.20
N ASP A 138 -2.08 8.13 1.76
CA ASP A 138 -0.97 7.19 1.86
C ASP A 138 0.05 7.36 0.72
N ASN A 139 1.27 6.82 0.93
CA ASN A 139 2.32 6.78 -0.07
C ASN A 139 2.77 5.34 -0.32
N VAL A 140 2.02 4.65 -1.18
CA VAL A 140 2.22 3.24 -1.54
C VAL A 140 2.88 3.07 -2.91
N GLY A 141 3.34 1.86 -3.21
CA GLY A 141 3.96 1.51 -4.49
C GLY A 141 5.49 1.54 -4.44
N LEU A 142 6.11 1.74 -5.61
CA LEU A 142 7.56 1.86 -5.74
C LEU A 142 8.02 3.23 -5.24
N LEU A 143 8.80 3.25 -4.16
CA LEU A 143 9.27 4.46 -3.48
C LEU A 143 10.69 4.85 -3.89
N VAL A 144 11.54 3.87 -4.17
CA VAL A 144 12.91 4.07 -4.63
C VAL A 144 13.17 3.09 -5.79
N GLU A 145 13.58 3.64 -6.93
CA GLU A 145 13.95 2.87 -8.12
C GLU A 145 15.42 3.16 -8.47
N PRO A 146 16.31 2.15 -8.40
CA PRO A 146 17.70 2.28 -8.85
C PRO A 146 17.79 2.58 -10.35
N SER A 147 18.76 3.43 -10.74
CA SER A 147 18.90 3.87 -12.13
C SER A 147 19.34 2.77 -13.10
N ARG A 148 20.01 1.72 -12.61
CA ARG A 148 20.48 0.61 -13.45
C ARG A 148 19.45 -0.52 -13.34
N PRO A 149 18.83 -0.94 -14.45
CA PRO A 149 17.98 -2.13 -14.42
C PRO A 149 18.82 -3.37 -14.09
N HIS A 150 18.33 -4.19 -13.17
CA HIS A 150 18.87 -5.52 -12.89
C HIS A 150 17.72 -6.50 -12.64
N PRO A 151 17.96 -7.81 -12.83
CA PRO A 151 17.02 -8.84 -12.43
C PRO A 151 16.78 -8.81 -10.92
N ILE A 152 15.57 -9.14 -10.48
CA ILE A 152 15.24 -9.35 -9.07
C ILE A 152 15.46 -10.82 -8.75
N GLN A 153 16.44 -11.11 -7.89
CA GLN A 153 16.75 -12.46 -7.40
C GLN A 153 16.56 -12.57 -5.90
N THR A 154 16.74 -11.48 -5.15
CA THR A 154 16.58 -11.46 -3.69
C THR A 154 15.62 -10.35 -3.26
N ILE A 155 14.58 -10.73 -2.53
CA ILE A 155 13.59 -9.84 -1.94
C ILE A 155 13.67 -9.93 -0.42
N LEU A 156 13.74 -8.79 0.27
CA LEU A 156 13.67 -8.70 1.73
C LEU A 156 12.35 -8.08 2.16
N LEU A 157 11.56 -8.80 2.97
CA LEU A 157 10.36 -8.28 3.62
C LEU A 157 10.70 -7.73 5.01
N THR A 158 10.14 -6.57 5.34
CA THR A 158 10.27 -5.93 6.66
C THR A 158 9.01 -5.15 6.98
N ASN A 159 8.67 -4.98 8.26
CA ASN A 159 7.60 -4.09 8.68
C ASN A 159 8.07 -2.64 8.55
N ASP A 160 9.23 -2.39 9.18
CA ASP A 160 9.87 -1.09 9.25
C ASP A 160 11.27 -1.14 8.62
N LEU A 161 11.52 -0.35 7.58
CA LEU A 161 12.85 -0.21 7.00
C LEU A 161 13.71 0.74 7.86
N THR A 162 14.42 0.19 8.83
CA THR A 162 15.44 0.92 9.62
C THR A 162 16.82 0.84 8.98
N MET A 163 17.79 1.64 9.46
CA MET A 163 19.18 1.53 9.00
C MET A 163 19.78 0.14 9.26
N ALA A 164 19.41 -0.51 10.36
CA ALA A 164 19.87 -1.86 10.66
C ALA A 164 19.40 -2.86 9.58
N VAL A 165 18.11 -2.80 9.22
CA VAL A 165 17.50 -3.62 8.16
C VAL A 165 18.11 -3.30 6.79
N MET A 166 18.37 -2.02 6.49
CA MET A 166 19.06 -1.62 5.26
C MET A 166 20.44 -2.27 5.14
N GLU A 167 21.25 -2.22 6.20
CA GLU A 167 22.57 -2.87 6.15
C GLU A 167 22.45 -4.41 6.04
N GLU A 168 21.45 -5.03 6.67
CA GLU A 168 21.15 -6.45 6.39
C GLU A 168 20.81 -6.72 4.92
N ALA A 169 20.01 -5.85 4.28
CA ALA A 169 19.67 -5.98 2.87
C ALA A 169 20.92 -5.86 1.98
N VAL A 170 21.82 -4.93 2.29
CA VAL A 170 23.10 -4.76 1.57
C VAL A 170 24.00 -5.98 1.77
N ASP A 171 24.14 -6.46 3.00
CA ASP A 171 24.98 -7.61 3.34
C ASP A 171 24.57 -8.88 2.56
N MET A 172 23.27 -9.04 2.28
CA MET A 172 22.75 -10.17 1.51
C MET A 172 22.61 -9.90 0.00
N SER A 173 23.09 -8.75 -0.50
CA SER A 173 22.93 -8.34 -1.91
C SER A 173 21.46 -8.39 -2.36
N CYS A 174 20.57 -7.84 -1.55
CA CYS A 174 19.14 -7.74 -1.84
C CYS A 174 18.88 -6.85 -3.06
N ASP A 175 17.95 -7.22 -3.93
CA ASP A 175 17.57 -6.42 -5.10
C ASP A 175 16.34 -5.54 -4.82
N LEU A 176 15.43 -6.00 -3.96
CA LEU A 176 14.18 -5.33 -3.64
C LEU A 176 13.83 -5.50 -2.15
N ILE A 177 13.63 -4.38 -1.46
CA ILE A 177 13.03 -4.34 -0.14
C ILE A 177 11.54 -4.06 -0.28
N ILE A 178 10.71 -4.92 0.29
CA ILE A 178 9.29 -4.68 0.51
C ILE A 178 9.12 -4.32 1.98
N SER A 179 8.93 -3.02 2.24
CA SER A 179 8.68 -2.48 3.57
C SER A 179 7.17 -2.31 3.74
N TYR A 180 6.54 -2.88 4.77
CA TYR A 180 5.11 -2.68 5.00
C TYR A 180 4.81 -1.20 5.22
N HIS A 181 5.52 -0.55 6.14
CA HIS A 181 5.46 0.89 6.33
C HIS A 181 6.30 1.62 5.28
N PRO A 182 5.80 2.70 4.67
CA PRO A 182 6.55 3.47 3.70
C PRO A 182 7.64 4.31 4.39
N PRO A 183 8.94 3.99 4.22
CA PRO A 183 10.01 4.78 4.84
C PRO A 183 10.00 6.23 4.33
N LEU A 184 9.64 6.43 3.05
CA LEU A 184 9.52 7.72 2.38
C LEU A 184 8.07 8.26 2.44
N PHE A 185 7.47 8.33 3.62
CA PHE A 185 6.06 8.74 3.76
C PHE A 185 5.76 10.21 3.39
N ARG A 186 6.74 11.12 3.49
CA ARG A 186 6.58 12.54 3.14
C ARG A 186 7.52 12.92 1.99
N PRO A 187 7.10 13.77 1.04
CA PRO A 187 7.97 14.19 -0.07
C PRO A 187 9.23 14.91 0.40
N PHE A 188 10.39 14.51 -0.14
CA PHE A 188 11.64 15.23 0.06
C PHE A 188 11.77 16.38 -0.93
N LYS A 189 12.04 17.60 -0.44
CA LYS A 189 12.41 18.73 -1.30
C LYS A 189 13.88 18.74 -1.70
N ARG A 190 14.73 18.01 -0.95
CA ARG A 190 16.17 17.85 -1.13
C ARG A 190 16.54 16.45 -0.66
N LEU A 191 17.50 15.82 -1.33
CA LEU A 191 18.04 14.51 -0.95
C LEU A 191 19.49 14.69 -0.49
N VAL A 192 19.70 14.71 0.82
CA VAL A 192 20.99 14.92 1.49
C VAL A 192 21.07 14.04 2.74
N GLN A 193 22.27 13.72 3.24
CA GLN A 193 22.46 12.80 4.36
C GLN A 193 22.12 13.36 5.76
N LYS A 194 21.26 14.39 5.87
CA LYS A 194 20.93 15.03 7.16
C LYS A 194 19.93 14.23 7.99
N ASP A 195 19.02 13.55 7.33
CA ASP A 195 17.90 12.83 7.93
C ASP A 195 18.02 11.34 7.60
N TRP A 196 17.71 10.47 8.56
CA TRP A 196 17.90 9.03 8.41
C TRP A 196 17.04 8.42 7.29
N LYS A 197 15.86 8.98 6.98
CA LYS A 197 15.04 8.50 5.86
C LYS A 197 15.63 8.89 4.50
N GLN A 198 16.27 10.06 4.43
CA GLN A 198 17.06 10.43 3.24
C GLN A 198 18.32 9.57 3.12
N GLN A 199 18.98 9.26 4.24
CA GLN A 199 20.11 8.32 4.26
C GLN A 199 19.69 6.94 3.73
N LEU A 200 18.54 6.42 4.13
CA LEU A 200 17.98 5.17 3.59
C LEU A 200 17.80 5.24 2.07
N ALA A 201 17.16 6.29 1.56
CA ALA A 201 16.94 6.46 0.12
C ALA A 201 18.27 6.54 -0.66
N ILE A 202 19.24 7.31 -0.16
CA ILE A 202 20.59 7.41 -0.76
C ILE A 202 21.28 6.05 -0.73
N ARG A 203 21.25 5.36 0.41
CA ARG A 203 21.88 4.05 0.60
C ARG A 203 21.28 2.99 -0.32
N ALA A 204 19.95 2.97 -0.47
CA ALA A 204 19.25 2.09 -1.41
C ALA A 204 19.69 2.34 -2.85
N LEU A 205 19.76 3.60 -3.28
CA LEU A 205 20.23 3.97 -4.63
C LEU A 205 21.69 3.57 -4.88
N GLU A 206 22.58 3.83 -3.91
CA GLU A 206 24.00 3.48 -4.00
C GLU A 206 24.23 1.97 -4.05
N ALA A 207 23.42 1.21 -3.31
CA ALA A 207 23.48 -0.25 -3.29
C ALA A 207 22.71 -0.91 -4.45
N GLY A 208 21.97 -0.15 -5.25
CA GLY A 208 21.15 -0.71 -6.33
C GLY A 208 19.93 -1.49 -5.81
N ILE A 209 19.30 -1.06 -4.73
CA ILE A 209 18.17 -1.75 -4.08
C ILE A 209 16.89 -0.95 -4.31
N ALA A 210 15.88 -1.59 -4.89
CA ALA A 210 14.55 -1.01 -5.01
C ALA A 210 13.81 -1.05 -3.66
N VAL A 211 12.93 -0.07 -3.40
CA VAL A 211 12.10 -0.04 -2.19
C VAL A 211 10.64 0.11 -2.58
N TYR A 212 9.81 -0.83 -2.15
CA TYR A 212 8.36 -0.84 -2.39
C TYR A 212 7.60 -0.92 -1.06
N SER A 213 6.40 -0.30 -1.02
CA SER A 213 5.54 -0.32 0.16
C SER A 213 4.07 -0.54 -0.20
N PRO A 214 3.40 -1.62 0.27
CA PRO A 214 1.97 -1.80 0.03
C PRO A 214 1.09 -1.10 1.09
N HIS A 215 1.54 -1.03 2.36
CA HIS A 215 0.87 -0.35 3.47
C HIS A 215 -0.66 -0.51 3.48
N THR A 216 -1.44 0.59 3.39
CA THR A 216 -2.89 0.53 3.51
C THR A 216 -3.60 -0.21 2.40
N SER A 217 -2.96 -0.45 1.24
CA SER A 217 -3.56 -1.35 0.23
C SER A 217 -3.62 -2.78 0.73
N LEU A 218 -2.61 -3.23 1.48
CA LEU A 218 -2.56 -4.55 2.11
C LEU A 218 -3.49 -4.67 3.31
N ASP A 219 -3.78 -3.55 3.98
CA ASP A 219 -4.77 -3.51 5.06
C ASP A 219 -6.18 -3.71 4.53
N SER A 220 -6.42 -3.15 3.34
CA SER A 220 -7.69 -3.20 2.66
C SER A 220 -7.99 -4.53 2.00
N VAL A 221 -7.01 -5.30 1.52
CA VAL A 221 -7.31 -6.49 0.72
C VAL A 221 -8.02 -7.59 1.50
N LYS A 222 -8.88 -8.34 0.81
CA LYS A 222 -9.45 -9.57 1.36
C LYS A 222 -8.35 -10.59 1.61
N GLY A 223 -8.36 -11.19 2.80
CA GLY A 223 -7.26 -12.03 3.28
C GLY A 223 -6.03 -11.22 3.66
N GLY A 224 -6.13 -9.91 3.82
CA GLY A 224 -5.02 -9.03 4.20
C GLY A 224 -4.71 -9.10 5.70
N ILE A 225 -4.02 -8.07 6.19
CA ILE A 225 -3.52 -8.03 7.57
C ILE A 225 -4.66 -8.13 8.59
N ASN A 226 -5.78 -7.47 8.33
CA ASN A 226 -6.90 -7.41 9.26
C ASN A 226 -7.68 -8.74 9.31
N ASP A 227 -7.71 -9.49 8.19
CA ASP A 227 -8.29 -10.84 8.15
C ASP A 227 -7.40 -11.84 8.90
N TRP A 228 -6.08 -11.70 8.77
CA TRP A 228 -5.12 -12.49 9.54
C TRP A 228 -5.24 -12.22 11.04
N LEU A 229 -5.20 -10.94 11.45
CA LEU A 229 -5.26 -10.53 12.84
C LEU A 229 -6.55 -11.00 13.53
N ILE A 230 -7.71 -10.83 12.88
CA ILE A 230 -8.98 -11.26 13.47
C ILE A 230 -9.10 -12.79 13.55
N GLY A 231 -8.49 -13.50 12.61
CA GLY A 231 -8.41 -14.97 12.62
C GLY A 231 -7.65 -15.52 13.83
N GLY A 232 -6.74 -14.74 14.41
CA GLY A 232 -6.04 -15.07 15.65
C GLY A 232 -6.95 -15.24 16.87
N VAL A 233 -8.17 -14.69 16.84
CA VAL A 233 -9.11 -14.76 17.97
C VAL A 233 -10.02 -15.98 17.89
N GLY A 234 -10.35 -16.45 16.68
CA GLY A 234 -11.19 -17.62 16.45
C GLY A 234 -11.93 -17.57 15.11
N SER A 235 -12.57 -18.69 14.78
CA SER A 235 -13.44 -18.80 13.59
C SER A 235 -14.74 -18.03 13.78
N GLY A 236 -15.27 -17.49 12.68
CA GLY A 236 -16.49 -16.71 12.69
C GLY A 236 -16.82 -16.11 11.33
N SER A 237 -17.98 -15.42 11.29
CA SER A 237 -18.42 -14.65 10.13
C SER A 237 -17.76 -13.27 10.12
N VAL A 238 -16.89 -13.03 9.14
CA VAL A 238 -16.08 -11.81 9.04
C VAL A 238 -16.67 -10.83 8.00
N SER A 239 -16.76 -9.56 8.40
CA SER A 239 -17.19 -8.43 7.57
C SER A 239 -16.19 -7.27 7.63
N VAL A 240 -16.16 -6.43 6.60
CA VAL A 240 -15.34 -5.22 6.54
C VAL A 240 -15.98 -4.09 7.35
N LEU A 241 -15.20 -3.30 8.07
CA LEU A 241 -15.71 -2.13 8.83
C LEU A 241 -15.93 -0.92 7.93
N HIS A 242 -14.91 -0.51 7.17
CA HIS A 242 -14.98 0.61 6.23
C HIS A 242 -14.77 0.10 4.81
N GLN A 243 -15.87 -0.09 4.10
CA GLN A 243 -15.91 -0.74 2.79
C GLN A 243 -15.17 0.09 1.73
N ALA A 244 -14.17 -0.52 1.07
CA ALA A 244 -13.52 0.08 -0.10
C ALA A 244 -14.51 0.12 -1.27
N VAL A 245 -14.36 1.14 -2.11
CA VAL A 245 -15.16 1.35 -3.31
C VAL A 245 -14.27 1.27 -4.55
N SER A 246 -14.88 0.93 -5.69
CA SER A 246 -14.15 0.82 -6.95
C SER A 246 -13.41 2.12 -7.30
N SER A 247 -12.21 1.98 -7.85
CA SER A 247 -11.41 3.09 -8.38
C SER A 247 -11.92 3.62 -9.72
N ALA A 248 -13.04 3.08 -10.23
CA ALA A 248 -13.71 3.63 -11.40
C ALA A 248 -13.88 5.16 -11.25
N PRO A 249 -13.64 5.94 -12.31
CA PRO A 249 -13.82 7.39 -12.25
C PRO A 249 -15.24 7.70 -11.75
N VAL A 250 -15.37 8.73 -10.90
CA VAL A 250 -16.68 9.16 -10.41
C VAL A 250 -17.51 9.57 -11.62
N CYS A 251 -18.63 8.89 -11.82
CA CYS A 251 -19.53 9.17 -12.92
C CYS A 251 -20.72 10.00 -12.44
N HIS A 252 -21.23 10.85 -13.30
CA HIS A 252 -22.54 11.47 -13.18
C HIS A 252 -23.47 10.79 -14.17
N LYS A 253 -24.67 10.43 -13.72
CA LYS A 253 -25.76 10.05 -14.60
C LYS A 253 -26.56 11.30 -14.91
N LEU A 254 -26.67 11.64 -16.18
CA LEU A 254 -27.50 12.74 -16.65
C LEU A 254 -28.75 12.16 -17.30
N GLU A 255 -29.90 12.59 -16.82
CA GLU A 255 -31.20 12.23 -17.37
C GLU A 255 -31.87 13.50 -17.89
N PHE A 256 -32.19 13.52 -19.18
CA PHE A 256 -32.83 14.66 -19.82
C PHE A 256 -33.85 14.25 -20.87
N THR A 257 -34.68 15.19 -21.30
CA THR A 257 -35.70 14.95 -22.32
C THR A 257 -35.49 15.82 -23.55
N VAL A 258 -35.66 15.25 -24.74
CA VAL A 258 -35.58 15.95 -26.03
C VAL A 258 -36.83 15.72 -26.87
N ARG A 259 -37.20 16.68 -27.73
CA ARG A 259 -38.51 16.67 -28.42
C ARG A 259 -38.54 15.74 -29.62
N ASN A 260 -37.46 15.66 -30.37
CA ASN A 260 -37.47 14.91 -31.62
C ASN A 260 -36.11 14.25 -31.88
N HIS A 261 -36.08 13.41 -32.90
CA HIS A 261 -34.91 12.62 -33.25
C HIS A 261 -33.77 13.50 -33.81
N GLU A 262 -34.08 14.64 -34.41
CA GLU A 262 -33.10 15.58 -34.96
C GLU A 262 -32.32 16.29 -33.84
N GLU A 263 -33.04 16.81 -32.82
CA GLU A 263 -32.47 17.40 -31.61
C GLU A 263 -31.62 16.39 -30.84
N LEU A 264 -32.10 15.14 -30.75
CA LEU A 264 -31.33 14.03 -30.17
C LEU A 264 -30.00 13.80 -30.91
N ASN A 265 -30.03 13.72 -32.24
CA ASN A 265 -28.83 13.47 -33.04
C ASN A 265 -27.82 14.63 -32.96
N THR A 266 -28.30 15.88 -32.93
CA THR A 266 -27.44 17.07 -32.76
C THR A 266 -26.74 17.06 -31.41
N VAL A 267 -27.48 16.84 -30.32
CA VAL A 267 -26.90 16.75 -28.97
C VAL A 267 -25.87 15.62 -28.89
N LEU A 268 -26.19 14.44 -29.43
CA LEU A 268 -25.26 13.30 -29.44
C LEU A 268 -24.01 13.55 -30.29
N ALA A 269 -24.11 14.30 -31.39
CA ALA A 269 -22.97 14.67 -32.22
C ALA A 269 -22.00 15.60 -31.48
N GLU A 270 -22.51 16.67 -30.86
CA GLU A 270 -21.68 17.61 -30.09
C GLU A 270 -21.01 16.95 -28.87
N LEU A 271 -21.72 16.05 -28.21
CA LEU A 271 -21.15 15.27 -27.10
C LEU A 271 -20.01 14.39 -27.60
N LYS A 272 -20.19 13.66 -28.72
CA LYS A 272 -19.16 12.77 -29.29
C LYS A 272 -17.92 13.54 -29.76
N GLU A 273 -18.09 14.74 -30.32
CA GLU A 273 -16.96 15.58 -30.75
C GLU A 273 -16.07 16.01 -29.58
N ARG A 274 -16.69 16.24 -28.41
CA ARG A 274 -15.97 16.65 -27.20
C ARG A 274 -15.13 15.54 -26.56
N GLU A 275 -15.59 14.29 -26.60
CA GLU A 275 -14.99 13.19 -25.83
C GLU A 275 -13.85 12.43 -26.55
N ALA A 276 -13.40 12.87 -27.73
CA ALA A 276 -12.26 12.28 -28.47
C ALA A 276 -12.29 10.73 -28.56
N GLY A 277 -13.48 10.13 -28.67
CA GLY A 277 -13.66 8.68 -28.82
C GLY A 277 -13.91 7.86 -27.55
N ARG A 278 -14.07 8.48 -26.37
CA ARG A 278 -14.69 7.79 -25.22
C ARG A 278 -16.18 7.63 -25.49
N THR A 279 -16.71 6.41 -25.32
CA THR A 279 -18.09 6.11 -25.69
C THR A 279 -19.01 6.47 -24.54
N PHE A 280 -19.66 7.63 -24.59
CA PHE A 280 -20.85 7.90 -23.77
C PHE A 280 -21.82 6.73 -23.90
N LYS A 281 -22.07 6.03 -22.80
CA LYS A 281 -23.16 5.07 -22.73
C LYS A 281 -24.43 5.87 -22.57
N PHE A 282 -25.29 5.86 -23.59
CA PHE A 282 -26.60 6.47 -23.51
C PHE A 282 -27.68 5.42 -23.79
N ASN A 283 -28.82 5.59 -23.15
CA ASN A 283 -30.05 4.89 -23.48
C ASN A 283 -31.12 5.94 -23.77
N ALA A 284 -31.74 5.86 -24.95
CA ALA A 284 -32.83 6.73 -25.34
C ALA A 284 -34.10 5.89 -25.49
N ALA A 285 -35.11 6.17 -24.69
CA ALA A 285 -36.41 5.53 -24.76
C ALA A 285 -37.48 6.58 -25.09
N ARG A 286 -38.53 6.17 -25.80
CA ARG A 286 -39.72 7.01 -26.03
C ARG A 286 -40.89 6.43 -25.23
N PRO A 287 -41.03 6.78 -23.94
CA PRO A 287 -42.12 6.30 -23.12
C PRO A 287 -43.39 7.09 -23.45
N ASP A 288 -44.26 6.53 -24.30
CA ASP A 288 -45.66 6.94 -24.59
C ASP A 288 -45.97 8.45 -24.74
N SER A 289 -44.95 9.26 -25.01
CA SER A 289 -45.01 10.72 -25.11
C SER A 289 -44.24 11.21 -26.34
N ASP A 290 -44.50 12.45 -26.76
CA ASP A 290 -43.84 13.09 -27.89
C ASP A 290 -42.37 13.40 -27.67
N MET A 291 -41.77 12.97 -26.54
CA MET A 291 -40.39 13.28 -26.16
C MET A 291 -39.57 12.01 -25.94
N TYR A 292 -38.28 12.08 -26.27
CA TYR A 292 -37.30 11.06 -25.93
C TYR A 292 -36.74 11.33 -24.55
N SER A 293 -36.74 10.32 -23.68
CA SER A 293 -36.00 10.32 -22.43
C SER A 293 -34.61 9.74 -22.69
N VAL A 294 -33.57 10.52 -22.39
CA VAL A 294 -32.17 10.16 -22.58
C VAL A 294 -31.51 10.04 -21.22
N SER A 295 -30.91 8.89 -20.95
CA SER A 295 -30.03 8.66 -19.80
C SER A 295 -28.62 8.46 -20.31
N MET A 296 -27.66 9.26 -19.85
CA MET A 296 -26.25 9.10 -20.18
C MET A 296 -25.37 9.12 -18.93
N SER A 297 -24.12 8.66 -19.05
CA SER A 297 -23.13 8.76 -17.97
C SER A 297 -21.84 9.43 -18.44
N CYS A 298 -21.30 10.36 -17.66
CA CYS A 298 -20.01 11.01 -17.90
C CYS A 298 -19.14 10.99 -16.64
N ILE A 299 -17.84 11.18 -16.77
CA ILE A 299 -16.94 11.34 -15.62
C ILE A 299 -17.00 12.78 -15.07
N ASP A 300 -16.64 12.96 -13.80
CA ASP A 300 -16.66 14.28 -13.12
C ASP A 300 -15.96 15.40 -13.91
N SER A 301 -14.78 15.12 -14.51
CA SER A 301 -14.03 16.11 -15.30
C SER A 301 -14.77 16.60 -16.54
N GLU A 302 -15.71 15.81 -17.08
CA GLU A 302 -16.50 16.15 -18.26
C GLU A 302 -17.84 16.79 -17.91
N LEU A 303 -18.27 16.74 -16.64
CA LEU A 303 -19.62 17.14 -16.23
C LEU A 303 -19.97 18.57 -16.65
N THR A 304 -19.11 19.54 -16.32
CA THR A 304 -19.35 20.95 -16.69
C THR A 304 -19.50 21.10 -18.20
N GLY A 305 -18.73 20.33 -18.96
CA GLY A 305 -18.76 20.35 -20.40
C GLY A 305 -20.04 19.79 -21.01
N VAL A 306 -20.47 18.63 -20.50
CA VAL A 306 -21.72 17.99 -20.90
C VAL A 306 -22.90 18.89 -20.54
N VAL A 307 -22.93 19.46 -19.32
CA VAL A 307 -24.00 20.36 -18.88
C VAL A 307 -24.07 21.61 -19.77
N GLN A 308 -22.94 22.20 -20.15
CA GLN A 308 -22.93 23.36 -21.07
C GLN A 308 -23.53 23.03 -22.44
N ILE A 309 -23.25 21.84 -22.99
CA ILE A 309 -23.84 21.40 -24.26
C ILE A 309 -25.36 21.22 -24.07
N LEU A 310 -25.76 20.47 -23.04
CA LEU A 310 -27.16 20.22 -22.77
C LEU A 310 -27.94 21.53 -22.53
N SER A 311 -27.39 22.50 -21.79
CA SER A 311 -28.05 23.80 -21.55
C SER A 311 -28.23 24.67 -22.81
N LYS A 312 -27.46 24.45 -23.90
CA LYS A 312 -27.69 25.14 -25.18
C LYS A 312 -28.91 24.60 -25.92
N HIS A 313 -29.17 23.30 -25.77
CA HIS A 313 -30.20 22.58 -26.51
C HIS A 313 -31.50 22.40 -25.69
N LEU A 314 -31.40 22.42 -24.36
CA LEU A 314 -32.54 22.30 -23.47
C LEU A 314 -33.28 23.64 -23.36
N LEU A 315 -34.50 23.71 -23.90
CA LEU A 315 -35.38 24.88 -23.74
C LEU A 315 -36.04 24.89 -22.35
N ALA A 316 -36.62 26.04 -21.96
CA ALA A 316 -37.14 26.34 -20.62
C ALA A 316 -38.21 25.37 -20.04
N CYS A 317 -38.72 24.41 -20.81
CA CYS A 317 -39.72 23.42 -20.38
C CYS A 317 -39.20 21.96 -20.32
N GLN A 318 -37.87 21.74 -20.40
CA GLN A 318 -37.27 20.40 -20.34
C GLN A 318 -36.53 20.17 -19.01
N SER A 319 -36.60 18.94 -18.51
CA SER A 319 -35.94 18.54 -17.26
C SER A 319 -34.53 18.05 -17.55
N LEU A 320 -33.54 18.54 -16.80
CA LEU A 320 -32.19 17.96 -16.70
C LEU A 320 -31.96 17.57 -15.25
N ASN A 321 -31.84 16.26 -15.00
CA ASN A 321 -31.45 15.72 -13.71
C ASN A 321 -30.00 15.26 -13.79
N ILE A 322 -29.18 15.76 -12.87
CA ILE A 322 -27.79 15.34 -12.72
C ILE A 322 -27.73 14.56 -11.41
N LEU A 323 -27.48 13.27 -11.52
CA LEU A 323 -27.40 12.35 -10.39
C LEU A 323 -25.95 11.91 -10.22
N PRO A 324 -25.32 12.11 -9.04
CA PRO A 324 -24.01 11.53 -8.77
C PRO A 324 -24.14 10.00 -8.74
N ALA A 325 -23.31 9.30 -9.51
CA ALA A 325 -23.23 7.84 -9.41
C ALA A 325 -22.35 7.46 -8.23
N SER A 326 -22.86 6.58 -7.36
CA SER A 326 -22.03 5.98 -6.32
C SER A 326 -21.06 4.96 -6.94
N LYS A 327 -19.84 4.95 -6.43
CA LYS A 327 -18.88 3.90 -6.77
C LYS A 327 -19.37 2.59 -6.14
N PRO A 328 -19.41 1.47 -6.89
CA PRO A 328 -19.81 0.20 -6.31
C PRO A 328 -18.82 -0.23 -5.22
N PRO A 329 -19.29 -0.81 -4.11
CA PRO A 329 -18.42 -1.37 -3.08
C PRO A 329 -17.62 -2.55 -3.67
N LEU A 330 -16.40 -2.76 -3.18
CA LEU A 330 -15.52 -3.87 -3.54
C LEU A 330 -15.63 -4.99 -2.49
N PRO A 331 -16.43 -6.04 -2.72
CA PRO A 331 -16.77 -7.00 -1.67
C PRO A 331 -15.54 -7.61 -0.98
N GLY A 332 -15.51 -7.53 0.34
CA GLY A 332 -14.41 -8.05 1.16
C GLY A 332 -13.16 -7.17 1.24
N CYS A 333 -13.13 -6.03 0.55
CA CYS A 333 -12.02 -5.08 0.63
C CYS A 333 -12.38 -3.82 1.45
N GLY A 334 -11.43 -3.28 2.20
CA GLY A 334 -11.55 -2.05 2.97
C GLY A 334 -10.91 -2.15 4.35
N GLN A 335 -10.96 -1.07 5.12
CA GLN A 335 -10.25 -0.99 6.41
C GLN A 335 -10.96 -1.75 7.52
N GLY A 336 -10.16 -2.40 8.36
CA GLY A 336 -10.61 -3.12 9.55
C GLY A 336 -11.53 -4.30 9.28
N ARG A 337 -11.72 -5.15 10.29
CA ARG A 337 -12.64 -6.29 10.23
C ARG A 337 -13.49 -6.37 11.47
N ARG A 338 -14.68 -6.92 11.32
CA ARG A 338 -15.54 -7.35 12.43
C ARG A 338 -15.92 -8.80 12.23
N SER A 339 -15.79 -9.59 13.28
CA SER A 339 -16.16 -10.99 13.32
C SER A 339 -17.26 -11.22 14.33
N ILE A 340 -18.24 -12.03 13.96
CA ILE A 340 -19.14 -12.71 14.90
C ILE A 340 -18.57 -14.11 15.05
N LEU A 341 -18.08 -14.45 16.25
CA LEU A 341 -17.45 -15.73 16.51
C LEU A 341 -18.47 -16.87 16.45
N ASP A 342 -18.07 -17.99 15.86
CA ASP A 342 -18.91 -19.21 15.81
C ASP A 342 -19.16 -19.74 17.24
N GLU A 343 -18.13 -19.69 18.08
CA GLU A 343 -18.17 -20.04 19.49
C GLU A 343 -17.70 -18.85 20.32
N PRO A 344 -18.57 -18.23 21.15
CA PRO A 344 -18.18 -17.16 22.06
C PRO A 344 -17.11 -17.62 23.06
N ILE A 345 -16.21 -16.70 23.41
CA ILE A 345 -15.09 -16.95 24.32
C ILE A 345 -15.05 -15.94 25.46
N SER A 346 -14.29 -16.18 26.52
CA SER A 346 -14.05 -15.15 27.54
C SER A 346 -13.03 -14.11 27.06
N VAL A 347 -13.02 -12.92 27.67
CA VAL A 347 -11.96 -11.91 27.44
C VAL A 347 -10.58 -12.49 27.75
N ALA A 348 -10.43 -13.29 28.81
CA ALA A 348 -9.18 -13.98 29.13
C ALA A 348 -8.71 -14.90 27.99
N ALA A 349 -9.60 -15.73 27.46
CA ALA A 349 -9.28 -16.60 26.33
C ALA A 349 -8.92 -15.79 25.08
N ALA A 350 -9.57 -14.66 24.83
CA ALA A 350 -9.22 -13.77 23.73
C ALA A 350 -7.81 -13.19 23.88
N VAL A 351 -7.43 -12.75 25.09
CA VAL A 351 -6.08 -12.26 25.40
C VAL A 351 -5.03 -13.35 25.12
N ASP A 352 -5.26 -14.57 25.60
CA ASP A 352 -4.33 -15.69 25.41
C ASP A 352 -4.17 -16.06 23.93
N ARG A 353 -5.28 -16.08 23.18
CA ARG A 353 -5.27 -16.35 21.74
C ARG A 353 -4.53 -15.26 20.96
N VAL A 354 -4.75 -13.99 21.27
CA VAL A 354 -4.05 -12.86 20.63
C VAL A 354 -2.55 -12.92 20.92
N LYS A 355 -2.16 -13.16 22.18
CA LYS A 355 -0.75 -13.35 22.56
C LYS A 355 -0.10 -14.49 21.79
N ALA A 356 -0.75 -15.65 21.73
CA ALA A 356 -0.24 -16.82 21.01
C ALA A 356 -0.13 -16.55 19.50
N HIS A 357 -1.14 -15.89 18.91
CA HIS A 357 -1.17 -15.58 17.49
C HIS A 357 -0.08 -14.59 17.07
N LEU A 358 0.18 -13.57 17.89
CA LEU A 358 1.19 -12.53 17.63
C LEU A 358 2.58 -12.89 18.17
N GLY A 359 2.71 -13.99 18.92
CA GLY A 359 3.97 -14.37 19.58
C GLY A 359 4.40 -13.42 20.69
N LEU A 360 3.46 -12.79 21.39
CA LEU A 360 3.72 -11.78 22.43
C LEU A 360 3.60 -12.37 23.84
N SER A 361 4.51 -11.98 24.74
CA SER A 361 4.42 -12.30 26.17
C SER A 361 3.36 -11.45 26.88
N HIS A 362 3.17 -10.21 26.43
CA HIS A 362 2.30 -9.22 27.05
C HIS A 362 1.47 -8.50 25.98
N VAL A 363 0.26 -8.10 26.39
CA VAL A 363 -0.60 -7.15 25.67
C VAL A 363 -1.20 -6.22 26.71
N ARG A 364 -1.64 -5.02 26.31
CA ARG A 364 -2.35 -4.10 27.21
C ARG A 364 -3.84 -4.32 27.06
N LEU A 365 -4.53 -4.55 28.17
CA LEU A 365 -5.97 -4.76 28.22
C LEU A 365 -6.65 -3.61 28.94
N ALA A 366 -7.70 -3.06 28.34
CA ALA A 366 -8.68 -2.22 29.02
C ALA A 366 -10.03 -2.94 28.99
N LEU A 367 -10.60 -3.22 30.16
CA LEU A 367 -11.91 -3.86 30.24
C LEU A 367 -13.02 -2.83 30.01
N GLY A 368 -14.03 -3.19 29.22
CA GLY A 368 -15.24 -2.39 29.07
C GLY A 368 -15.94 -2.16 30.42
N THR A 369 -16.74 -1.10 30.50
CA THR A 369 -17.52 -0.80 31.71
C THR A 369 -18.38 -2.00 32.11
N GLN A 370 -18.24 -2.44 33.37
CA GLN A 370 -18.88 -3.65 33.95
C GLN A 370 -18.40 -4.99 33.35
N GLN A 371 -17.38 -5.00 32.50
CA GLN A 371 -16.78 -6.22 31.98
C GLN A 371 -15.67 -6.74 32.89
N THR A 372 -15.46 -8.05 32.85
CA THR A 372 -14.40 -8.76 33.57
C THR A 372 -13.64 -9.67 32.61
N LEU A 373 -12.59 -10.33 33.09
CA LEU A 373 -11.87 -11.34 32.30
C LEU A 373 -12.75 -12.54 31.90
N GLU A 374 -13.81 -12.82 32.66
CA GLU A 374 -14.77 -13.89 32.39
C GLU A 374 -15.95 -13.46 31.51
N SER A 375 -16.03 -12.17 31.18
CA SER A 375 -17.08 -11.67 30.29
C SER A 375 -17.00 -12.32 28.91
N THR A 376 -18.17 -12.64 28.36
CA THR A 376 -18.29 -13.27 27.03
C THR A 376 -18.01 -12.27 25.91
N VAL A 377 -17.18 -12.69 24.96
CA VAL A 377 -16.88 -12.03 23.69
C VAL A 377 -17.52 -12.88 22.59
N SER A 378 -18.56 -12.34 21.96
CA SER A 378 -19.20 -12.94 20.77
C SER A 378 -18.84 -12.17 19.50
N THR A 379 -18.50 -10.89 19.64
CA THR A 379 -18.17 -10.01 18.54
C THR A 379 -16.84 -9.31 18.77
N VAL A 380 -16.00 -9.32 17.73
CA VAL A 380 -14.66 -8.75 17.76
C VAL A 380 -14.52 -7.77 16.61
N ALA A 381 -13.94 -6.60 16.85
CA ALA A 381 -13.55 -5.65 15.82
C ALA A 381 -12.03 -5.46 15.86
N VAL A 382 -11.37 -5.45 14.69
CA VAL A 382 -9.92 -5.25 14.62
C VAL A 382 -9.55 -4.23 13.55
N CYS A 383 -8.47 -3.53 13.80
CA CYS A 383 -7.71 -2.78 12.81
C CYS A 383 -6.25 -2.79 13.23
N ALA A 384 -5.36 -3.41 12.45
CA ALA A 384 -3.92 -3.40 12.72
C ALA A 384 -3.37 -1.95 12.71
N GLY A 385 -2.23 -1.74 13.35
CA GLY A 385 -1.57 -0.43 13.46
C GLY A 385 -2.32 0.56 14.36
N SER A 386 -2.38 1.82 13.95
CA SER A 386 -3.12 2.89 14.64
C SER A 386 -4.61 2.91 14.26
N GLY A 387 -5.37 1.89 14.67
CA GLY A 387 -6.73 1.62 14.18
C GLY A 387 -7.87 2.44 14.80
N SER A 388 -7.59 3.44 15.64
CA SER A 388 -8.62 4.14 16.42
C SER A 388 -9.73 4.78 15.58
N SER A 389 -9.38 5.44 14.47
CA SER A 389 -10.35 6.07 13.57
C SER A 389 -11.25 5.05 12.86
N VAL A 390 -10.72 3.86 12.58
CA VAL A 390 -11.44 2.76 11.94
C VAL A 390 -12.40 2.09 12.92
N LEU A 391 -11.98 1.97 14.19
CA LEU A 391 -12.75 1.31 15.26
C LEU A 391 -13.76 2.24 15.96
N GLN A 392 -13.67 3.55 15.75
CA GLN A 392 -14.54 4.52 16.40
C GLN A 392 -16.03 4.24 16.13
N GLY A 393 -16.81 4.07 17.20
CA GLY A 393 -18.25 3.85 17.13
C GLY A 393 -18.67 2.44 16.69
N VAL A 394 -17.72 1.52 16.48
CA VAL A 394 -18.00 0.12 16.14
C VAL A 394 -18.60 -0.59 17.36
N LYS A 395 -19.72 -1.29 17.15
CA LYS A 395 -20.36 -2.11 18.18
C LYS A 395 -19.74 -3.52 18.19
N ALA A 396 -18.86 -3.78 19.14
CA ALA A 396 -18.26 -5.08 19.41
C ALA A 396 -18.05 -5.29 20.91
N ASP A 397 -17.93 -6.53 21.35
CA ASP A 397 -17.60 -6.86 22.75
C ASP A 397 -16.10 -6.61 23.02
N LEU A 398 -15.27 -6.78 21.98
CA LEU A 398 -13.83 -6.63 22.02
C LEU A 398 -13.31 -5.88 20.78
N CYS A 399 -12.46 -4.87 21.00
CA CYS A 399 -11.67 -4.21 19.97
C CYS A 399 -10.19 -4.60 20.09
N ILE A 400 -9.52 -4.83 18.96
CA ILE A 400 -8.08 -5.16 18.92
C ILE A 400 -7.39 -4.23 17.92
N THR A 401 -6.33 -3.58 18.36
CA THR A 401 -5.49 -2.74 17.49
C THR A 401 -4.07 -2.67 18.03
N GLY A 402 -3.15 -2.07 17.28
CA GLY A 402 -1.82 -1.78 17.81
C GLY A 402 -1.88 -0.65 18.84
N GLU A 403 -2.52 0.46 18.47
CA GLU A 403 -2.50 1.70 19.24
C GLU A 403 -3.85 2.42 19.33
N MET A 404 -4.13 2.94 20.52
CA MET A 404 -5.16 3.93 20.79
C MET A 404 -4.62 4.99 21.74
N SER A 405 -5.05 6.25 21.57
CA SER A 405 -4.77 7.29 22.56
C SER A 405 -5.58 7.06 23.84
N HIS A 406 -5.17 7.71 24.93
CA HIS A 406 -5.81 7.57 26.23
C HIS A 406 -7.33 7.85 26.19
N HIS A 407 -7.75 8.92 25.51
CA HIS A 407 -9.17 9.29 25.43
C HIS A 407 -9.96 8.31 24.55
N GLU A 408 -9.38 7.80 23.48
CA GLU A 408 -10.04 6.79 22.63
C GLU A 408 -10.28 5.48 23.40
N VAL A 409 -9.33 5.07 24.25
CA VAL A 409 -9.52 3.93 25.16
C VAL A 409 -10.64 4.20 26.16
N LEU A 410 -10.65 5.38 26.79
CA LEU A 410 -11.71 5.75 27.75
C LEU A 410 -13.10 5.74 27.11
N ASP A 411 -13.24 6.32 25.93
CA ASP A 411 -14.51 6.37 25.21
C ASP A 411 -15.00 4.96 24.84
N THR A 412 -14.10 4.10 24.37
CA THR A 412 -14.41 2.71 24.01
C THR A 412 -14.83 1.89 25.23
N VAL A 413 -14.12 2.04 26.36
CA VAL A 413 -14.44 1.38 27.62
C VAL A 413 -15.76 1.88 28.19
N ALA A 414 -16.03 3.18 28.13
CA ALA A 414 -17.29 3.79 28.57
C ALA A 414 -18.49 3.26 27.76
N ALA A 415 -18.28 2.92 26.48
CA ALA A 415 -19.29 2.29 25.64
C ALA A 415 -19.52 0.79 25.95
N GLY A 416 -18.77 0.21 26.90
CA GLY A 416 -18.89 -1.18 27.32
C GLY A 416 -18.03 -2.18 26.54
N THR A 417 -17.23 -1.71 25.58
CA THR A 417 -16.34 -2.55 24.76
C THR A 417 -14.97 -2.69 25.41
N SER A 418 -14.45 -3.92 25.50
CA SER A 418 -13.07 -4.14 25.95
C SER A 418 -12.06 -3.88 24.83
N VAL A 419 -10.83 -3.53 25.16
CA VAL A 419 -9.77 -3.17 24.20
C VAL A 419 -8.50 -3.95 24.50
N ILE A 420 -7.94 -4.61 23.49
CA ILE A 420 -6.57 -5.14 23.52
C ILE A 420 -5.69 -4.29 22.61
N LEU A 421 -4.62 -3.74 23.19
CA LEU A 421 -3.57 -3.05 22.45
C LEU A 421 -2.32 -3.93 22.36
N CYS A 422 -1.85 -4.15 21.14
CA CYS A 422 -0.73 -5.05 20.84
C CYS A 422 0.58 -4.34 20.53
N ASP A 423 0.60 -3.00 20.55
CA ASP A 423 1.63 -2.15 19.92
C ASP A 423 1.59 -2.22 18.37
N HIS A 424 2.05 -1.16 17.72
CA HIS A 424 1.82 -0.89 16.30
C HIS A 424 2.32 -2.01 15.40
N SER A 425 3.65 -2.15 15.30
CA SER A 425 4.29 -3.09 14.39
C SER A 425 4.06 -4.55 14.81
N ASN A 426 3.79 -4.81 16.10
CA ASN A 426 3.45 -6.13 16.60
C ASN A 426 2.09 -6.65 16.10
N SER A 427 1.13 -5.76 15.83
CA SER A 427 -0.15 -6.13 15.24
C SER A 427 -0.09 -6.41 13.72
N GLU A 428 1.09 -6.22 13.11
CA GLU A 428 1.28 -6.23 11.65
C GLU A 428 2.32 -7.24 11.20
N ARG A 429 3.49 -7.23 11.84
CA ARG A 429 4.72 -7.92 11.41
C ARG A 429 4.53 -9.42 11.17
N GLY A 430 3.70 -10.08 11.96
CA GLY A 430 3.43 -11.52 11.81
C GLY A 430 2.87 -11.87 10.43
N PHE A 431 2.14 -10.95 9.79
CA PHE A 431 1.59 -11.13 8.45
C PHE A 431 2.65 -11.22 7.35
N LEU A 432 3.87 -10.71 7.57
CA LEU A 432 4.95 -10.80 6.59
C LEU A 432 5.30 -12.26 6.26
N SER A 433 5.15 -13.17 7.21
CA SER A 433 5.30 -14.61 6.97
C SER A 433 4.26 -15.13 5.96
N VAL A 434 3.00 -14.70 6.10
CA VAL A 434 1.91 -15.02 5.18
C VAL A 434 2.15 -14.39 3.81
N LEU A 435 2.59 -13.13 3.78
CA LEU A 435 2.92 -12.43 2.53
C LEU A 435 4.07 -13.12 1.78
N ARG A 436 5.09 -13.60 2.49
CA ARG A 436 6.18 -14.39 1.90
C ARG A 436 5.66 -15.63 1.18
N GLU A 437 4.81 -16.42 1.84
CA GLU A 437 4.24 -17.63 1.24
C GLU A 437 3.38 -17.29 0.00
N ARG A 438 2.60 -16.21 0.06
CA ARG A 438 1.83 -15.75 -1.11
C ARG A 438 2.71 -15.34 -2.27
N LEU A 439 3.76 -14.56 -2.01
CA LEU A 439 4.71 -14.16 -3.04
C LEU A 439 5.43 -15.38 -3.64
N ALA A 440 5.79 -16.36 -2.82
CA ALA A 440 6.45 -17.59 -3.28
C ALA A 440 5.58 -18.43 -4.23
N VAL A 441 4.24 -18.33 -4.14
CA VAL A 441 3.32 -18.98 -5.08
C VAL A 441 3.30 -18.28 -6.45
N HIS A 442 3.51 -16.96 -6.48
CA HIS A 442 3.41 -16.14 -7.70
C HIS A 442 4.75 -15.82 -8.36
N LEU A 443 5.85 -15.97 -7.63
CA LEU A 443 7.22 -15.74 -8.10
C LEU A 443 7.91 -17.08 -8.39
N PRO A 444 8.82 -17.14 -9.38
CA PRO A 444 9.57 -18.37 -9.65
C PRO A 444 10.53 -18.71 -8.50
N GLU A 445 10.85 -20.00 -8.33
CA GLU A 445 11.76 -20.49 -7.28
C GLU A 445 13.17 -19.87 -7.32
N SER A 446 13.55 -19.27 -8.45
CA SER A 446 14.79 -18.52 -8.60
C SER A 446 14.84 -17.22 -7.78
N VAL A 447 13.69 -16.70 -7.33
CA VAL A 447 13.60 -15.50 -6.49
C VAL A 447 13.58 -15.89 -5.00
N SER A 448 14.64 -15.56 -4.28
CA SER A 448 14.74 -15.77 -2.83
C SER A 448 13.98 -14.69 -2.07
N ILE A 449 12.99 -15.07 -1.27
CA ILE A 449 12.21 -14.15 -0.44
C ILE A 449 12.58 -14.37 1.03
N ARG A 450 13.11 -13.33 1.68
CA ARG A 450 13.61 -13.35 3.06
C ARG A 450 12.76 -12.46 3.96
N LEU A 451 12.64 -12.84 5.22
CA LEU A 451 12.14 -11.95 6.28
C LEU A 451 13.35 -11.34 7.00
N SER A 452 13.33 -10.04 7.23
CA SER A 452 14.38 -9.37 8.00
C SER A 452 14.51 -9.97 9.40
N GLN A 453 15.76 -10.21 9.82
CA GLN A 453 16.09 -10.63 11.18
C GLN A 453 16.41 -9.44 12.10
N LYS A 454 16.61 -8.25 11.51
CA LYS A 454 16.87 -7.01 12.25
C LYS A 454 15.61 -6.19 12.51
N ASP A 455 14.52 -6.43 11.78
CA ASP A 455 13.18 -5.89 12.04
C ASP A 455 12.69 -6.31 13.43
N ARG A 456 12.24 -5.33 14.21
CA ARG A 456 11.73 -5.48 15.57
C ARG A 456 10.87 -4.28 15.94
N ASP A 457 10.06 -4.44 16.99
CA ASP A 457 9.31 -3.32 17.53
C ASP A 457 10.26 -2.31 18.18
N PRO A 458 10.06 -1.00 17.99
CA PRO A 458 10.91 0.00 18.65
C PRO A 458 10.65 0.10 20.16
N LEU A 459 9.57 -0.49 20.68
CA LEU A 459 9.21 -0.48 22.09
C LEU A 459 9.45 -1.87 22.70
N GLU A 460 10.00 -1.87 23.92
CA GLU A 460 10.16 -3.06 24.74
C GLU A 460 9.45 -2.84 26.09
N VAL A 461 8.78 -3.88 26.58
CA VAL A 461 8.22 -3.90 27.94
C VAL A 461 9.37 -4.17 28.91
N VAL A 462 9.74 -3.18 29.71
CA VAL A 462 10.87 -3.21 30.66
C VAL A 462 10.47 -3.53 32.10
#